data_AF-A0A2D6PCV0-F1
#
_entry.id   AF-A0A2D6PCV0-F1
#
_cell.length_a   1.000
_cell.length_b   1.000
_cell.length_c   1.000
_cell.angle_alpha   90.00
_cell.angle_beta   90.00
_cell.angle_gamma   90.00
#
_symmetry.space_group_name_H-M   'P 1'
#
loop_
_entity.id
_entity.type
_entity.pdbx_description
1 polymer ?
#
loop_
_entity_poly.entity_id
_entity_poly.type
_entity_poly.pdbx_seq_one_letter_code
_entity_poly.pdbx_strand_id
1 'polypeptide(L)'
;GNFLDKSKIEYTKFSDEDLVKNVANLLSQDEIVGWFQGRMEFGPRALGNRSILANPKNPKMKDIVNKKVKHREEFRPFAPAILTEKASKYLTYDYDSPFMTINFETNSDTRKNIISATHIDGTARVQTVSRERNKKFYDLIKEFENITDAPALLNTSFNVKGEPIVCSPEDAYNCFMNTEINYLVLGNYLISKD
;
A
#
# COMPACT_ATOMS: atom_id res chain seq x y z
N GLY A 1 7.03 25.35 10.19
CA GLY A 1 5.58 25.12 10.22
C GLY A 1 5.28 23.97 9.29
N ASN A 2 4.68 22.91 9.83
CA ASN A 2 4.26 21.74 9.06
C ASN A 2 3.30 22.21 7.95
N PHE A 3 3.34 21.61 6.75
CA PHE A 3 2.42 21.93 5.65
C PHE A 3 0.96 21.93 6.12
N LEU A 4 0.62 20.94 6.96
CA LEU A 4 -0.71 20.78 7.55
C LEU A 4 -1.17 22.01 8.34
N ASP A 5 -0.33 22.56 9.23
CA ASP A 5 -0.68 23.72 10.06
C ASP A 5 -0.88 24.99 9.21
N LYS A 6 -0.03 25.17 8.19
CA LYS A 6 -0.11 26.33 7.29
C LYS A 6 -1.38 26.29 6.45
N SER A 7 -1.77 25.11 6.02
CA SER A 7 -2.97 24.86 5.21
C SER A 7 -4.24 24.68 6.03
N LYS A 8 -4.16 24.76 7.38
CA LYS A 8 -5.27 24.55 8.32
C LYS A 8 -6.01 23.21 8.08
N ILE A 9 -5.25 22.17 7.76
CA ILE A 9 -5.77 20.82 7.55
C ILE A 9 -5.92 20.15 8.91
N GLU A 10 -7.09 19.56 9.19
CA GLU A 10 -7.31 18.79 10.40
C GLU A 10 -6.59 17.44 10.33
N TYR A 11 -5.98 17.03 11.45
CA TYR A 11 -5.25 15.78 11.53
C TYR A 11 -5.23 15.22 12.96
N THR A 12 -5.01 13.91 13.06
CA THR A 12 -4.64 13.26 14.32
C THR A 12 -3.17 12.85 14.27
N LYS A 13 -2.41 13.20 15.30
CA LYS A 13 -0.99 12.82 15.43
C LYS A 13 -0.86 11.57 16.28
N PHE A 14 -0.08 10.60 15.81
CA PHE A 14 0.18 9.34 16.51
C PHE A 14 1.67 9.15 16.84
N SER A 15 1.94 8.24 17.78
CA SER A 15 3.25 7.58 17.87
C SER A 15 3.44 6.65 16.66
N ASP A 16 4.66 6.19 16.40
CA ASP A 16 4.91 5.24 15.30
C ASP A 16 4.12 3.92 15.49
N GLU A 17 4.07 3.42 16.73
CA GLU A 17 3.37 2.17 17.05
C GLU A 17 1.86 2.32 16.93
N ASP A 18 1.29 3.40 17.45
CA ASP A 18 -0.15 3.64 17.38
C ASP A 18 -0.58 3.93 15.94
N LEU A 19 0.25 4.62 15.15
CA LEU A 19 -0.03 4.85 13.74
C LEU A 19 -0.14 3.53 12.98
N VAL A 20 0.83 2.63 13.17
CA VAL A 20 0.84 1.31 12.54
C VAL A 20 -0.42 0.53 12.90
N LYS A 21 -0.80 0.49 14.18
CA LYS A 21 -2.03 -0.18 14.65
C LYS A 21 -3.29 0.41 14.03
N ASN A 22 -3.42 1.74 14.04
CA ASN A 22 -4.60 2.41 13.47
C ASN A 22 -4.71 2.17 11.97
N VAL A 23 -3.62 2.31 11.22
CA VAL A 23 -3.62 2.13 9.77
C VAL A 23 -3.83 0.67 9.38
N ALA A 24 -3.26 -0.29 10.12
CA ALA A 24 -3.52 -1.70 9.91
C ALA A 24 -5.00 -2.06 10.15
N ASN A 25 -5.63 -1.49 11.18
CA ASN A 25 -7.06 -1.63 11.44
C ASN A 25 -7.90 -1.05 10.28
N LEU A 26 -7.59 0.16 9.80
CA LEU A 26 -8.28 0.76 8.65
C LEU A 26 -8.18 -0.15 7.41
N LEU A 27 -6.97 -0.61 7.08
CA LEU A 27 -6.75 -1.52 5.96
C LEU A 27 -7.52 -2.83 6.15
N SER A 28 -7.62 -3.36 7.37
CA SER A 28 -8.39 -4.59 7.65
C SER A 28 -9.90 -4.44 7.43
N GLN A 29 -10.41 -3.19 7.49
CA GLN A 29 -11.79 -2.82 7.23
C GLN A 29 -12.04 -2.44 5.76
N ASP A 30 -11.11 -2.81 4.86
CA ASP A 30 -11.17 -2.51 3.43
C ASP A 30 -11.09 -1.01 3.08
N GLU A 31 -10.57 -0.18 3.99
CA GLU A 31 -10.26 1.20 3.66
C GLU A 31 -9.02 1.31 2.77
N ILE A 32 -9.04 2.30 1.88
CA ILE A 32 -7.87 2.66 1.06
C ILE A 32 -7.11 3.76 1.76
N VAL A 33 -5.80 3.59 1.90
CA VAL A 33 -4.94 4.54 2.60
C VAL A 33 -3.87 5.11 1.66
N GLY A 34 -3.82 6.43 1.53
CA GLY A 34 -2.67 7.13 0.98
C GLY A 34 -1.53 7.14 2.00
N TRP A 35 -0.37 6.59 1.64
CA TRP A 35 0.75 6.36 2.54
C TRP A 35 1.99 7.12 2.08
N PHE A 36 2.33 8.18 2.81
CA PHE A 36 3.47 9.05 2.54
C PHE A 36 4.45 9.03 3.71
N GLN A 37 5.61 8.40 3.52
CA GLN A 37 6.63 8.24 4.57
C GLN A 37 8.02 8.62 4.08
N GLY A 38 8.81 9.25 4.95
CA GLY A 38 10.26 9.43 4.76
C GLY A 38 10.70 9.87 3.35
N ARG A 39 11.81 9.31 2.90
CA ARG A 39 12.40 9.59 1.58
C ARG A 39 11.65 8.83 0.49
N MET A 40 11.45 9.50 -0.65
CA MET A 40 10.88 8.90 -1.85
C MET A 40 11.77 7.79 -2.41
N GLU A 41 11.16 6.79 -3.00
CA GLU A 41 11.81 5.72 -3.76
C GLU A 41 12.40 6.25 -5.08
N PHE A 42 13.48 5.63 -5.55
CA PHE A 42 14.00 5.92 -6.89
C PHE A 42 13.38 4.96 -7.92
N GLY A 43 12.87 5.52 -9.02
CA GLY A 43 12.31 4.76 -10.14
C GLY A 43 10.77 4.81 -10.23
N PRO A 44 10.16 4.02 -11.12
CA PRO A 44 8.74 4.14 -11.47
C PRO A 44 7.80 3.38 -10.53
N ARG A 45 8.30 2.81 -9.42
CA ARG A 45 7.54 1.97 -8.49
C ARG A 45 7.50 2.63 -7.13
N ALA A 46 6.32 2.65 -6.52
CA ALA A 46 6.22 2.88 -5.09
C ALA A 46 6.53 1.58 -4.34
N LEU A 47 7.42 1.66 -3.37
CA LEU A 47 7.96 0.55 -2.59
C LEU A 47 7.72 0.79 -1.09
N GLY A 48 6.63 1.47 -0.74
CA GLY A 48 6.17 1.65 0.64
C GLY A 48 6.42 3.02 1.26
N ASN A 49 6.83 4.03 0.48
CA ASN A 49 7.01 5.41 0.95
C ASN A 49 6.14 6.42 0.20
N ARG A 50 5.73 6.14 -1.04
CA ARG A 50 4.74 6.93 -1.81
C ARG A 50 3.68 6.01 -2.38
N SER A 51 2.93 5.35 -1.50
CA SER A 51 2.05 4.23 -1.85
C SER A 51 0.58 4.53 -1.61
N ILE A 52 -0.29 3.96 -2.43
CA ILE A 52 -1.68 3.69 -2.05
C ILE A 52 -1.73 2.24 -1.59
N LEU A 53 -2.23 2.03 -0.38
CA LEU A 53 -2.31 0.73 0.29
C LEU A 53 -3.76 0.28 0.43
N ALA A 54 -4.00 -1.02 0.29
CA ALA A 54 -5.31 -1.62 0.46
C ALA A 54 -5.24 -3.10 0.87
N ASN A 55 -6.38 -3.65 1.32
CA ASN A 55 -6.52 -5.05 1.70
C ASN A 55 -6.37 -5.99 0.49
N PRO A 56 -5.34 -6.86 0.45
CA PRO A 56 -5.14 -7.74 -0.69
C PRO A 56 -6.05 -9.00 -0.64
N LYS A 57 -6.71 -9.27 0.50
CA LYS A 57 -7.62 -10.41 0.66
C LYS A 57 -9.00 -10.17 0.04
N ASN A 58 -9.45 -8.92 -0.03
CA ASN A 58 -10.76 -8.61 -0.57
C ASN A 58 -10.72 -8.73 -2.11
N PRO A 59 -11.45 -9.69 -2.72
CA PRO A 59 -11.40 -9.93 -4.17
C PRO A 59 -11.89 -8.75 -5.00
N LYS A 60 -12.69 -7.85 -4.42
CA LYS A 60 -13.19 -6.64 -5.09
C LYS A 60 -12.21 -5.47 -5.01
N MET A 61 -11.17 -5.54 -4.17
CA MET A 61 -10.32 -4.39 -3.88
C MET A 61 -9.58 -3.85 -5.12
N LYS A 62 -9.20 -4.74 -6.05
CA LYS A 62 -8.59 -4.32 -7.32
C LYS A 62 -9.52 -3.39 -8.10
N ASP A 63 -10.79 -3.76 -8.23
CA ASP A 63 -11.78 -2.97 -8.97
C ASP A 63 -12.12 -1.69 -8.22
N ILE A 64 -12.24 -1.75 -6.89
CA ILE A 64 -12.45 -0.59 -6.03
C ILE A 64 -11.31 0.42 -6.22
N VAL A 65 -10.04 0.03 -6.08
CA VAL A 65 -8.89 0.93 -6.24
C VAL A 65 -8.80 1.47 -7.67
N ASN A 66 -9.08 0.65 -8.69
CA ASN A 66 -9.09 1.11 -10.08
C ASN A 66 -10.17 2.18 -10.33
N LYS A 67 -11.36 2.02 -9.74
CA LYS A 67 -12.49 2.94 -9.90
C LYS A 67 -12.35 4.22 -9.06
N LYS A 68 -12.11 4.06 -7.76
CA LYS A 68 -12.09 5.14 -6.75
C LYS A 68 -10.88 6.05 -6.82
N VAL A 69 -9.75 5.53 -7.29
CA VAL A 69 -8.46 6.22 -7.16
C VAL A 69 -7.73 6.32 -8.49
N LYS A 70 -7.58 5.20 -9.20
CA LYS A 70 -6.74 5.22 -10.41
C LYS A 70 -7.43 5.73 -11.65
N HIS A 71 -8.76 5.67 -11.70
CA HIS A 71 -9.58 6.01 -12.86
C HIS A 71 -9.02 5.38 -14.16
N ARG A 72 -8.64 4.10 -14.06
CA ARG A 72 -8.00 3.33 -15.14
C ARG A 72 -8.72 2.00 -15.37
N GLU A 73 -8.30 1.30 -16.41
CA GLU A 73 -8.95 0.07 -16.86
C GLU A 73 -8.89 -1.05 -15.80
N GLU A 74 -10.01 -1.76 -15.56
CA GLU A 74 -10.18 -2.74 -14.48
C GLU A 74 -9.21 -3.94 -14.56
N PHE A 75 -8.73 -4.27 -15.75
CA PHE A 75 -7.82 -5.39 -15.96
C PHE A 75 -6.40 -5.10 -15.49
N ARG A 76 -6.02 -3.83 -15.29
CA ARG A 76 -4.64 -3.53 -14.92
C ARG A 76 -4.34 -4.05 -13.50
N PRO A 77 -3.31 -4.90 -13.36
CA PRO A 77 -3.02 -5.50 -12.07
C PRO A 77 -2.36 -4.51 -11.10
N PHE A 78 -2.42 -4.87 -9.84
CA PHE A 78 -1.62 -4.32 -8.75
C PHE A 78 -0.61 -5.37 -8.27
N ALA A 79 0.16 -5.01 -7.26
CA ALA A 79 1.28 -5.81 -6.77
C ALA A 79 1.18 -6.02 -5.26
N PRO A 80 1.52 -7.22 -4.76
CA PRO A 80 1.57 -7.47 -3.34
C PRO A 80 2.93 -7.02 -2.79
N ALA A 81 2.92 -6.25 -1.71
CA ALA A 81 4.07 -6.07 -0.84
C ALA A 81 3.98 -7.07 0.30
N ILE A 82 4.87 -8.08 0.34
CA ILE A 82 4.83 -9.21 1.26
C ILE A 82 6.06 -9.21 2.17
N LEU A 83 5.90 -9.64 3.42
CA LEU A 83 7.03 -9.87 4.33
C LEU A 83 8.01 -10.89 3.72
N THR A 84 9.30 -10.55 3.66
CA THR A 84 10.32 -11.40 3.03
C THR A 84 10.30 -12.83 3.58
N GLU A 85 10.20 -12.98 4.90
CA GLU A 85 10.18 -14.29 5.58
C GLU A 85 8.90 -15.11 5.34
N LYS A 86 7.88 -14.53 4.70
CA LYS A 86 6.62 -15.19 4.33
C LYS A 86 6.51 -15.45 2.83
N ALA A 87 7.41 -14.89 2.02
CA ALA A 87 7.31 -14.93 0.56
C ALA A 87 7.30 -16.36 -0.01
N SER A 88 8.15 -17.25 0.50
CA SER A 88 8.25 -18.65 0.03
C SER A 88 6.96 -19.47 0.22
N LYS A 89 6.06 -19.06 1.11
CA LYS A 89 4.73 -19.68 1.28
C LYS A 89 3.73 -19.24 0.20
N TYR A 90 3.99 -18.12 -0.45
CA TYR A 90 3.08 -17.49 -1.42
C TYR A 90 3.58 -17.60 -2.85
N LEU A 91 4.88 -17.80 -3.06
CA LEU A 91 5.51 -17.87 -4.37
C LEU A 91 6.05 -19.27 -4.61
N THR A 92 6.04 -19.73 -5.85
CA THR A 92 6.61 -21.04 -6.22
C THR A 92 8.14 -21.05 -6.12
N TYR A 93 8.77 -19.89 -6.09
CA TYR A 93 10.22 -19.71 -5.95
C TYR A 93 10.53 -18.84 -4.73
N ASP A 94 11.48 -19.29 -3.93
CA ASP A 94 12.03 -18.49 -2.84
C ASP A 94 13.08 -17.51 -3.39
N TYR A 95 12.64 -16.29 -3.69
CA TYR A 95 13.47 -15.25 -4.27
C TYR A 95 13.13 -13.89 -3.70
N ASP A 96 14.14 -13.15 -3.27
CA ASP A 96 13.99 -11.80 -2.78
C ASP A 96 13.76 -10.82 -3.95
N SER A 97 12.60 -10.16 -3.98
CA SER A 97 12.21 -9.21 -5.03
C SER A 97 11.84 -7.84 -4.45
N PRO A 98 12.81 -7.04 -3.97
CA PRO A 98 12.50 -5.81 -3.24
C PRO A 98 11.99 -4.66 -4.13
N PHE A 99 12.10 -4.78 -5.46
CA PHE A 99 11.88 -3.67 -6.40
C PHE A 99 10.63 -3.81 -7.27
N MET A 100 9.84 -4.88 -7.08
CA MET A 100 8.59 -5.06 -7.82
C MET A 100 8.81 -5.03 -9.36
N THR A 101 9.83 -5.74 -9.82
CA THR A 101 10.26 -5.80 -11.24
C THR A 101 10.10 -7.17 -11.87
N ILE A 102 9.88 -8.22 -11.07
CA ILE A 102 9.81 -9.62 -11.51
C ILE A 102 8.42 -10.17 -11.19
N ASN A 103 7.82 -10.89 -12.14
CA ASN A 103 6.60 -11.65 -11.92
C ASN A 103 6.94 -13.05 -11.41
N PHE A 104 6.16 -13.53 -10.44
CA PHE A 104 6.26 -14.87 -9.88
C PHE A 104 4.93 -15.59 -10.03
N GLU A 105 4.96 -16.90 -10.22
CA GLU A 105 3.78 -17.72 -10.01
C GLU A 105 3.45 -17.76 -8.51
N THR A 106 2.17 -17.60 -8.18
CA THR A 106 1.70 -17.67 -6.80
C THR A 106 1.17 -19.06 -6.46
N ASN A 107 1.44 -19.51 -5.24
CA ASN A 107 0.92 -20.76 -4.70
C ASN A 107 -0.62 -20.69 -4.58
N SER A 108 -1.33 -21.63 -5.20
CA SER A 108 -2.80 -21.67 -5.23
C SER A 108 -3.44 -21.72 -3.85
N ASP A 109 -2.80 -22.38 -2.88
CA ASP A 109 -3.38 -22.61 -1.55
C ASP A 109 -3.39 -21.35 -0.69
N THR A 110 -2.43 -20.46 -0.94
CA THR A 110 -2.22 -19.24 -0.14
C THR A 110 -2.60 -17.98 -0.91
N ARG A 111 -2.75 -18.05 -2.24
CA ARG A 111 -3.18 -16.97 -3.15
C ARG A 111 -4.42 -16.23 -2.67
N LYS A 112 -5.39 -16.92 -2.03
CA LYS A 112 -6.60 -16.30 -1.49
C LYS A 112 -6.34 -15.11 -0.56
N ASN A 113 -5.19 -15.10 0.12
CA ASN A 113 -4.81 -14.02 1.03
C ASN A 113 -4.18 -12.81 0.30
N ILE A 114 -3.90 -12.92 -1.00
CA ILE A 114 -3.34 -11.85 -1.84
C ILE A 114 -4.09 -11.68 -3.18
N ILE A 115 -5.34 -12.11 -3.22
CA ILE A 115 -6.08 -12.33 -4.47
C ILE A 115 -6.25 -11.05 -5.31
N SER A 116 -6.47 -9.88 -4.69
CA SER A 116 -6.63 -8.62 -5.44
C SER A 116 -5.32 -8.01 -5.94
N ALA A 117 -4.20 -8.56 -5.50
CA ALA A 117 -2.86 -8.25 -5.99
C ALA A 117 -2.27 -9.36 -6.87
N THR A 118 -3.08 -10.36 -7.25
CA THR A 118 -2.70 -11.44 -8.15
C THR A 118 -3.36 -11.25 -9.51
N HIS A 119 -2.63 -11.54 -10.59
CA HIS A 119 -3.13 -11.52 -11.96
C HIS A 119 -4.10 -12.69 -12.20
N ILE A 120 -4.91 -12.58 -13.25
CA ILE A 120 -5.88 -13.62 -13.62
C ILE A 120 -5.23 -14.97 -13.96
N ASP A 121 -3.99 -14.94 -14.45
CA ASP A 121 -3.18 -16.13 -14.76
C ASP A 121 -2.52 -16.75 -13.50
N GLY A 122 -2.74 -16.18 -12.32
CA GLY A 122 -2.15 -16.65 -11.07
C GLY A 122 -0.74 -16.16 -10.79
N THR A 123 -0.21 -15.23 -11.59
CA THR A 123 1.09 -14.59 -11.33
C THR A 123 0.94 -13.30 -10.53
N ALA A 124 2.00 -12.84 -9.87
CA ALA A 124 2.02 -11.55 -9.21
C ALA A 124 3.40 -10.89 -9.32
N ARG A 125 3.43 -9.56 -9.46
CA ARG A 125 4.67 -8.79 -9.40
C ARG A 125 4.97 -8.41 -7.96
N VAL A 126 5.74 -9.22 -7.26
CA VAL A 126 5.87 -9.12 -5.81
C VAL A 126 6.91 -8.09 -5.42
N GLN A 127 6.65 -7.37 -4.33
CA GLN A 127 7.65 -6.65 -3.56
C GLN A 127 7.91 -7.40 -2.25
N THR A 128 9.11 -7.91 -2.03
CA THR A 128 9.51 -8.43 -0.71
C THR A 128 9.93 -7.28 0.20
N VAL A 129 9.46 -7.31 1.45
CA VAL A 129 9.68 -6.27 2.44
C VAL A 129 10.37 -6.86 3.65
N SER A 130 11.57 -6.36 3.95
CA SER A 130 12.31 -6.69 5.17
C SER A 130 12.35 -5.48 6.11
N ARG A 131 12.49 -5.75 7.40
CA ARG A 131 12.52 -4.71 8.43
C ARG A 131 13.74 -3.80 8.32
N GLU A 132 14.86 -4.34 7.84
CA GLU A 132 16.11 -3.61 7.63
C GLU A 132 15.96 -2.56 6.52
N ARG A 133 15.18 -2.86 5.48
CA ARG A 133 14.99 -1.97 4.31
C ARG A 133 13.97 -0.88 4.59
N ASN A 134 12.84 -1.24 5.19
CA ASN A 134 11.78 -0.29 5.49
C ASN A 134 11.03 -0.71 6.75
N LYS A 135 11.59 -0.33 7.91
CA LYS A 135 11.06 -0.70 9.23
C LYS A 135 9.58 -0.35 9.39
N LYS A 136 9.17 0.88 9.06
CA LYS A 136 7.78 1.33 9.28
C LYS A 136 6.79 0.61 8.37
N PHE A 137 7.16 0.38 7.10
CA PHE A 137 6.30 -0.37 6.18
C PHE A 137 6.24 -1.86 6.55
N TYR A 138 7.36 -2.45 6.97
CA TYR A 138 7.41 -3.80 7.52
C TYR A 138 6.50 -3.94 8.75
N ASP A 139 6.64 -3.04 9.73
CA ASP A 139 5.84 -3.06 10.96
C ASP A 139 4.33 -2.92 10.64
N LEU A 140 3.97 -2.10 9.63
CA LEU A 140 2.59 -1.99 9.13
C LEU A 140 2.06 -3.31 8.55
N ILE A 141 2.80 -3.93 7.63
CA ILE A 141 2.38 -5.22 7.05
C ILE A 141 2.32 -6.30 8.12
N LYS A 142 3.25 -6.28 9.09
CA LYS A 142 3.28 -7.23 10.20
C LYS A 142 2.06 -7.08 11.11
N GLU A 143 1.67 -5.86 11.43
CA GLU A 143 0.46 -5.61 12.22
C GLU A 143 -0.80 -6.00 11.45
N PHE A 144 -0.84 -5.73 10.15
CA PHE A 144 -1.92 -6.21 9.29
C PHE A 144 -1.99 -7.75 9.22
N GLU A 145 -0.85 -8.44 9.19
CA GLU A 145 -0.78 -9.91 9.29
C GLU A 145 -1.42 -10.38 10.60
N ASN A 146 -1.11 -9.73 11.73
CA ASN A 146 -1.64 -10.10 13.04
C ASN A 146 -3.18 -9.99 13.10
N ILE A 147 -3.77 -9.04 12.36
CA ILE A 147 -5.23 -8.82 12.32
C ILE A 147 -5.93 -9.75 11.32
N THR A 148 -5.27 -10.07 10.19
CA THR A 148 -5.95 -10.66 9.03
C THR A 148 -5.39 -12.00 8.56
N ASP A 149 -4.30 -12.49 9.14
CA ASP A 149 -3.51 -13.64 8.66
C ASP A 149 -2.92 -13.49 7.24
N ALA A 150 -2.95 -12.28 6.66
CA ALA A 150 -2.30 -11.98 5.40
C ALA A 150 -0.99 -11.19 5.62
N PRO A 151 0.18 -11.76 5.29
CA PRO A 151 1.48 -11.11 5.49
C PRO A 151 1.82 -10.11 4.37
N ALA A 152 0.80 -9.50 3.77
CA ALA A 152 0.97 -8.66 2.59
C ALA A 152 -0.07 -7.54 2.53
N LEU A 153 0.26 -6.50 1.77
CA LEU A 153 -0.67 -5.44 1.37
C LEU A 153 -0.70 -5.30 -0.15
N LEU A 154 -1.83 -4.87 -0.70
CA LEU A 154 -1.86 -4.37 -2.07
C LEU A 154 -1.13 -3.03 -2.06
N ASN A 155 -0.08 -2.91 -2.88
CA ASN A 155 0.71 -1.70 -3.03
C ASN A 155 0.66 -1.21 -4.48
N THR A 156 0.34 0.07 -4.65
CA THR A 156 0.46 0.76 -5.94
C THR A 156 1.03 2.17 -5.73
N SER A 157 1.58 2.75 -6.81
CA SER A 157 2.05 4.14 -6.81
C SER A 157 1.01 5.11 -6.24
N PHE A 158 1.42 6.11 -5.47
CA PHE A 158 0.51 7.16 -5.01
C PHE A 158 0.46 8.26 -6.07
N ASN A 159 -0.54 8.14 -6.95
CA ASN A 159 -0.88 9.06 -8.05
C ASN A 159 -2.22 8.65 -8.69
N VAL A 160 -2.73 9.50 -9.58
CA VAL A 160 -3.84 9.16 -10.50
C VAL A 160 -3.31 8.93 -11.92
N LYS A 161 -4.19 8.49 -12.84
CA LYS A 161 -3.82 8.28 -14.25
C LYS A 161 -3.34 9.61 -14.88
N GLY A 162 -2.14 9.58 -15.47
CA GLY A 162 -1.55 10.75 -16.15
C GLY A 162 -0.63 11.60 -15.28
N GLU A 163 -0.56 11.34 -13.97
CA GLU A 163 0.27 12.10 -13.04
C GLU A 163 1.49 11.31 -12.55
N PRO A 164 2.61 11.99 -12.22
CA PRO A 164 3.76 11.36 -11.58
C PRO A 164 3.43 10.91 -10.15
N ILE A 165 4.30 10.08 -9.56
CA ILE A 165 4.22 9.72 -8.13
C ILE A 165 4.38 11.00 -7.30
N VAL A 166 3.51 11.20 -6.30
CA VAL A 166 3.56 12.35 -5.40
C VAL A 166 4.93 12.48 -4.73
N CYS A 167 5.48 13.69 -4.69
CA CYS A 167 6.83 13.93 -4.17
C CYS A 167 6.78 14.66 -2.83
N SER A 168 5.95 15.71 -2.76
CA SER A 168 5.77 16.57 -1.58
C SER A 168 4.52 16.21 -0.75
N PRO A 169 4.44 16.64 0.52
CA PRO A 169 3.22 16.53 1.31
C PRO A 169 2.01 17.21 0.66
N GLU A 170 2.24 18.30 -0.08
CA GLU A 170 1.22 19.03 -0.82
C GLU A 170 0.71 18.21 -2.00
N ASP A 171 1.60 17.58 -2.78
CA ASP A 171 1.21 16.68 -3.88
C ASP A 171 0.35 15.52 -3.35
N ALA A 172 0.75 14.93 -2.23
CA ALA A 172 0.04 13.84 -1.59
C ALA A 172 -1.36 14.25 -1.11
N TYR A 173 -1.46 15.43 -0.49
CA TYR A 173 -2.74 16.00 -0.06
C TYR A 173 -3.64 16.34 -1.25
N ASN A 174 -3.11 16.95 -2.30
CA ASN A 174 -3.88 17.27 -3.51
C ASN A 174 -4.39 16.00 -4.20
N CYS A 175 -3.55 14.95 -4.30
CA CYS A 175 -3.98 13.65 -4.84
C CYS A 175 -5.07 13.02 -3.96
N PHE A 176 -4.91 13.06 -2.64
CA PHE A 176 -5.90 12.58 -1.67
C PHE A 176 -7.25 13.30 -1.81
N MET A 177 -7.27 14.63 -1.88
CA MET A 177 -8.50 15.42 -2.00
C MET A 177 -9.22 15.23 -3.34
N ASN A 178 -8.47 14.93 -4.41
CA ASN A 178 -9.02 14.71 -5.76
C ASN A 178 -9.40 13.25 -6.03
N THR A 179 -9.30 12.35 -5.06
CA THR A 179 -9.66 10.92 -5.19
C THR A 179 -10.67 10.51 -4.14
N GLU A 180 -11.28 9.33 -4.28
CA GLU A 180 -12.18 8.76 -3.26
C GLU A 180 -11.42 8.01 -2.15
N ILE A 181 -10.17 8.38 -1.87
CA ILE A 181 -9.44 7.91 -0.68
C ILE A 181 -10.01 8.64 0.54
N ASN A 182 -10.28 7.90 1.62
CA ASN A 182 -10.79 8.46 2.88
C ASN A 182 -9.70 8.75 3.91
N TYR A 183 -8.54 8.10 3.81
CA TYR A 183 -7.45 8.27 4.76
C TYR A 183 -6.10 8.58 4.08
N LEU A 184 -5.42 9.61 4.59
CA LEU A 184 -4.07 9.98 4.18
C LEU A 184 -3.15 10.00 5.41
N VAL A 185 -2.01 9.31 5.29
CA VAL A 185 -0.94 9.36 6.27
C VAL A 185 0.22 10.17 5.71
N LEU A 186 0.56 11.28 6.37
CA LEU A 186 1.75 12.08 6.11
C LEU A 186 2.69 11.96 7.31
N GLY A 187 3.71 11.11 7.23
CA GLY A 187 4.57 10.82 8.38
C GLY A 187 3.77 10.21 9.53
N ASN A 188 3.60 10.95 10.64
CA ASN A 188 2.85 10.51 11.82
C ASN A 188 1.48 11.19 11.98
N TYR A 189 1.01 11.83 10.91
CA TYR A 189 -0.26 12.54 10.89
C TYR A 189 -1.24 11.76 10.02
N LEU A 190 -2.38 11.38 10.60
CA LEU A 190 -3.51 10.79 9.89
C LEU A 190 -4.54 11.89 9.62
N ILE A 191 -4.90 12.03 8.35
CA ILE A 191 -5.96 12.90 7.86
C ILE A 191 -7.10 12.00 7.40
N SER A 192 -8.32 12.30 7.82
CA SER A 192 -9.55 11.64 7.40
C SER A 192 -10.41 12.60 6.57
N LYS A 193 -11.09 12.07 5.57
CA LYS A 193 -12.11 12.76 4.80
C LYS A 193 -13.47 12.11 5.06
N ASP A 194 -14.41 12.93 5.50
CA ASP A 194 -15.82 12.57 5.68
C ASP A 194 -16.51 12.26 4.35
#